data_AF-A0A969RLY3-F1
#
_entry.id   AF-A0A969RLY3-F1
#
_cell.length_a   1.000
_cell.length_b   1.000
_cell.length_c   1.000
_cell.angle_alpha   90.00
_cell.angle_beta   90.00
_cell.angle_gamma   90.00
#
_symmetry.space_group_name_H-M   'P 1'
#
loop_
_entity.id
_entity.type
_entity.pdbx_description
1 polymer ?
#
loop_
_entity_poly.entity_id
_entity_poly.type
_entity_poly.pdbx_seq_one_letter_code
_entity_poly.pdbx_strand_id
1 'polypeptide(L)'
;MQCILILILGWDLFLSSNKLLSQIAPTVLFSFTEAAHNWKQLLKIIAAEFNRTEVANELLDSYELRVQKMRKDLEINRLQLRASCLVVASGAIYLVAKETPVESVFNDIGLQRYSLEDASKEAYFPISEEKLPS
;
A
#
# COMPACT_ATOMS: atom_id res chain seq x y z
N MET A 1 -24.75 16.81 27.76
CA MET A 1 -23.76 17.50 26.89
C MET A 1 -22.74 16.43 26.48
N GLN A 2 -22.85 15.88 25.28
CA GLN A 2 -21.92 14.88 24.77
C GLN A 2 -20.84 15.62 24.00
N CYS A 3 -19.61 15.70 24.53
CA CYS A 3 -18.48 16.19 23.77
C CYS A 3 -18.18 15.20 22.65
N ILE A 4 -18.28 15.64 21.40
CA ILE A 4 -17.82 14.87 20.25
C ILE A 4 -16.29 14.93 20.29
N LEU A 5 -15.64 13.80 20.58
CA LEU A 5 -14.19 13.68 20.38
C LEU A 5 -13.95 13.50 18.88
N ILE A 6 -13.29 14.48 18.26
CA ILE A 6 -12.81 14.37 16.89
C ILE A 6 -11.33 13.98 16.97
N LEU A 7 -10.91 13.00 16.17
CA LEU A 7 -9.50 12.61 16.00
C LEU A 7 -9.12 12.88 14.54
N ILE A 8 -8.07 13.68 14.34
CA ILE A 8 -7.56 14.02 13.01
C ILE A 8 -6.40 13.07 12.68
N LEU A 9 -6.51 12.38 11.56
CA LEU A 9 -5.46 11.54 11.02
C LEU A 9 -4.85 12.22 9.80
N GLY A 10 -3.52 12.19 9.68
CA GLY A 10 -2.83 12.81 8.56
C GLY A 10 -1.49 12.18 8.26
N TRP A 11 -0.88 12.67 7.19
CA TRP A 11 0.48 12.31 6.78
C TRP A 11 1.48 13.35 7.29
N ASP A 12 2.69 12.91 7.63
CA ASP A 12 3.81 13.78 8.00
C ASP A 12 4.26 14.73 6.87
N LEU A 13 3.87 14.48 5.62
CA LEU A 13 4.06 15.44 4.53
C LEU A 13 3.35 16.80 4.77
N PHE A 14 2.39 16.85 5.69
CA PHE A 14 1.62 18.07 6.02
C PHE A 14 2.03 18.71 7.37
N LEU A 15 3.29 18.53 7.79
CA LEU A 15 3.82 19.07 9.05
C LEU A 15 3.52 20.57 9.27
N SER A 16 3.49 21.38 8.22
CA SER A 16 3.14 22.82 8.31
C SER A 16 1.70 23.07 8.74
N SER A 17 0.76 22.18 8.37
CA SER A 17 -0.67 22.28 8.72
C SER A 17 -0.99 21.67 10.08
N ASN A 18 -0.11 20.80 10.61
CA ASN A 18 -0.33 20.08 11.87
C ASN A 18 -0.54 21.01 13.08
N LYS A 19 0.19 22.13 13.17
CA LYS A 19 0.03 23.07 14.29
C LYS A 19 -1.38 23.65 14.38
N LEU A 20 -2.00 23.91 13.23
CA LEU A 20 -3.37 24.41 13.18
C LEU A 20 -4.38 23.29 13.49
N LEU A 21 -4.18 22.10 12.92
CA LEU A 21 -5.08 20.96 13.13
C LEU A 21 -5.09 20.49 14.59
N SER A 22 -3.92 20.50 15.24
CA SER A 22 -3.78 20.13 16.66
C SER A 22 -4.50 21.07 17.62
N GLN A 23 -4.83 22.30 17.19
CA GLN A 23 -5.65 23.23 17.97
C GLN A 23 -7.15 22.90 17.90
N ILE A 24 -7.59 22.14 16.88
CA ILE A 24 -8.99 21.76 16.68
C ILE A 24 -9.28 20.44 17.40
N ALA A 25 -8.39 19.45 17.24
CA ALA A 25 -8.54 18.12 17.82
C ALA A 25 -7.18 17.42 17.96
N PRO A 26 -7.08 16.38 18.80
CA PRO A 26 -5.95 15.46 18.78
C PRO A 26 -5.63 15.06 17.35
N THR A 27 -4.38 15.26 16.95
CA THR A 27 -3.91 15.02 15.57
C THR A 27 -2.77 14.03 15.62
N VAL A 28 -2.94 12.90 14.93
CA VAL A 28 -1.91 11.87 14.77
C VAL A 28 -1.41 11.92 13.34
N LEU A 29 -0.10 12.09 13.18
CA LEU A 29 0.55 12.03 11.87
C LEU A 29 1.25 10.69 11.72
N PHE A 30 1.06 10.07 10.56
CA PHE A 30 1.76 8.86 10.16
C PHE A 30 2.82 9.21 9.12
N SER A 31 3.94 8.49 9.15
CA SER A 31 4.97 8.64 8.13
C SER A 31 4.42 8.16 6.78
N PHE A 32 4.34 9.07 5.81
CA PHE A 32 3.88 8.72 4.46
C PHE A 32 4.82 7.71 3.81
N THR A 33 6.13 7.88 4.00
CA THR A 33 7.13 6.99 3.45
C THR A 33 7.00 5.60 4.08
N GLU A 34 6.94 5.46 5.41
CA GLU A 34 6.77 4.14 6.02
C GLU A 34 5.44 3.48 5.63
N ALA A 35 4.36 4.27 5.56
CA ALA A 35 3.04 3.81 5.15
C ALA A 35 2.97 3.31 3.71
N ALA A 36 3.67 4.00 2.79
CA ALA A 36 3.71 3.61 1.38
C ALA A 36 4.37 2.24 1.17
N HIS A 37 5.35 1.88 2.02
CA HIS A 37 6.10 0.63 1.89
C HIS A 37 5.47 -0.52 2.68
N ASN A 38 4.76 -0.24 3.77
CA ASN A 38 4.23 -1.27 4.67
C ASN A 38 2.80 -0.97 5.15
N TRP A 39 1.83 -1.15 4.26
CA TRP A 39 0.42 -0.92 4.55
C TRP A 39 -0.12 -1.79 5.70
N LYS A 40 0.44 -2.99 5.92
CA LYS A 40 0.06 -3.88 7.03
C LYS A 40 0.48 -3.28 8.37
N GLN A 41 1.67 -2.68 8.43
CA GLN A 41 2.15 -1.96 9.62
C GLN A 41 1.34 -0.69 9.86
N LEU A 42 1.02 0.08 8.80
CA LEU A 42 0.13 1.23 8.92
C LEU A 42 -1.22 0.84 9.52
N LEU A 43 -1.84 -0.25 9.04
CA LEU A 43 -3.10 -0.77 9.59
C LEU A 43 -2.98 -1.06 11.09
N LYS A 44 -1.89 -1.69 11.53
CA LYS A 44 -1.63 -1.96 12.96
C LYS A 44 -1.44 -0.69 13.78
N ILE A 45 -0.70 0.29 13.25
CA ILE A 45 -0.48 1.57 13.94
C ILE A 45 -1.80 2.31 14.10
N ILE A 46 -2.59 2.44 13.03
CA ILE A 46 -3.91 3.08 13.09
C ILE A 46 -4.79 2.33 14.09
N ALA A 47 -4.84 1.01 14.04
CA ALA A 47 -5.65 0.23 14.97
C ALA A 47 -5.25 0.42 16.44
N ALA A 48 -3.96 0.58 16.72
CA ALA A 48 -3.48 0.89 18.07
C ALA A 48 -4.01 2.24 18.57
N GLU A 49 -3.97 3.29 17.74
CA GLU A 49 -4.50 4.62 18.10
C GLU A 49 -5.99 4.60 18.43
N PHE A 50 -6.76 3.69 17.83
CA PHE A 50 -8.19 3.54 18.08
C PHE A 50 -8.54 2.47 19.13
N ASN A 51 -7.56 1.81 19.75
CA ASN A 51 -7.76 0.63 20.60
C ASN A 51 -8.61 -0.44 19.87
N ARG A 52 -8.18 -0.81 18.67
CA ARG A 52 -8.82 -1.78 17.76
C ARG A 52 -7.81 -2.77 17.19
N THR A 53 -6.74 -3.06 17.93
CA THR A 53 -5.67 -3.97 17.50
C THR A 53 -6.19 -5.35 17.15
N GLU A 54 -7.21 -5.84 17.89
CA GLU A 54 -7.88 -7.12 17.63
C GLU A 54 -8.48 -7.15 16.21
N VAL A 55 -9.17 -6.06 15.83
CA VAL A 55 -9.79 -5.93 14.50
C VAL A 55 -8.73 -5.93 13.40
N ALA A 56 -7.61 -5.23 13.61
CA ALA A 56 -6.51 -5.26 12.63
C ALA A 56 -5.90 -6.65 12.47
N ASN A 57 -5.76 -7.41 13.56
CA ASN A 57 -5.26 -8.78 13.48
C ASN A 57 -6.25 -9.68 12.72
N GLU A 58 -7.55 -9.60 13.02
CA GLU A 58 -8.59 -10.35 12.29
C GLU A 58 -8.58 -10.03 10.78
N LEU A 59 -8.41 -8.75 10.42
CA LEU A 59 -8.32 -8.34 9.02
C LEU A 59 -7.07 -8.90 8.32
N LEU A 60 -5.94 -8.94 9.02
CA LEU A 60 -4.68 -9.49 8.50
C LEU A 60 -4.70 -11.02 8.39
N ASP A 61 -5.34 -11.71 9.34
CA ASP A 61 -5.55 -13.16 9.28
C ASP A 61 -6.47 -13.51 8.11
N SER A 62 -7.57 -12.76 7.96
CA SER A 62 -8.48 -12.88 6.82
C SER A 62 -7.76 -12.62 5.48
N TYR A 63 -6.86 -11.63 5.45
CA TYR A 63 -6.04 -11.35 4.28
C TYR A 63 -5.11 -12.52 3.94
N GLU A 64 -4.42 -13.09 4.92
CA GLU A 64 -3.51 -14.22 4.71
C GLU A 64 -4.26 -15.46 4.17
N LEU A 65 -5.48 -15.71 4.66
CA LEU A 65 -6.34 -16.77 4.10
C LEU A 65 -6.67 -16.52 2.62
N ARG A 66 -6.94 -15.27 2.22
CA ARG A 66 -7.16 -14.92 0.80
C ARG A 66 -5.90 -15.11 -0.04
N VAL A 67 -4.73 -14.76 0.49
CA VAL A 67 -3.43 -14.97 -0.16
C VAL A 67 -3.18 -16.45 -0.40
N GLN A 68 -3.40 -17.31 0.61
CA GLN A 68 -3.22 -18.76 0.50
C GLN A 68 -4.17 -19.38 -0.52
N LYS A 69 -5.45 -18.96 -0.50
CA LYS A 69 -6.43 -19.38 -1.49
C LYS A 69 -5.98 -19.00 -2.90
N MET A 70 -5.54 -17.75 -3.10
CA MET A 70 -5.10 -17.25 -4.40
C MET A 70 -3.83 -17.95 -4.90
N ARG A 71 -2.85 -18.21 -4.02
CA ARG A 71 -1.66 -19.02 -4.32
C ARG A 71 -2.03 -20.40 -4.88
N LYS A 72 -3.03 -21.04 -4.29
CA LYS A 72 -3.52 -22.36 -4.70
C LYS A 72 -4.28 -22.29 -6.03
N ASP A 73 -5.21 -21.36 -6.16
CA ASP A 73 -6.06 -21.22 -7.34
C ASP A 73 -5.25 -20.87 -8.60
N LEU A 74 -4.17 -20.09 -8.45
CA LEU A 74 -3.28 -19.70 -9.54
C LEU A 74 -2.13 -20.70 -9.80
N GLU A 75 -2.06 -21.79 -9.04
CA GLU A 75 -0.97 -22.78 -9.10
C GLU A 75 0.44 -22.12 -9.12
N ILE A 76 0.63 -21.05 -8.33
CA ILE A 76 1.83 -20.19 -8.42
C ILE A 76 3.13 -20.99 -8.33
N ASN A 77 3.15 -22.00 -7.44
CA ASN A 77 4.31 -22.86 -7.22
C ASN A 77 4.68 -23.73 -8.43
N ARG A 78 3.74 -23.98 -9.35
CA ARG A 78 3.94 -24.82 -10.54
C ARG A 78 4.21 -23.98 -11.79
N LEU A 79 3.48 -22.88 -11.96
CA LEU A 79 3.43 -22.15 -13.23
C LEU A 79 4.46 -21.01 -13.33
N GLN A 80 5.17 -20.66 -12.25
CA GLN A 80 6.14 -19.56 -12.23
C GLN A 80 5.59 -18.26 -12.85
N LEU A 81 4.33 -17.96 -12.53
CA LEU A 81 3.60 -16.85 -13.14
C LEU A 81 4.31 -15.52 -12.88
N ARG A 82 4.36 -14.69 -13.93
CA ARG A 82 4.90 -13.34 -13.88
C ARG A 82 3.79 -12.30 -14.03
N ALA A 83 3.85 -11.25 -13.23
CA ALA A 83 2.91 -10.14 -13.30
C ALA A 83 3.63 -8.80 -13.17
N SER A 84 3.03 -7.77 -13.75
CA SER A 84 3.38 -6.36 -13.55
C SER A 84 2.11 -5.55 -13.42
N CYS A 85 2.16 -4.46 -12.66
CA CYS A 85 1.04 -3.55 -12.50
C CYS A 85 1.33 -2.25 -13.26
N LEU A 86 0.39 -1.86 -14.11
CA LEU A 86 0.45 -0.62 -14.87
C LEU A 86 -0.66 0.32 -14.39
N VAL A 87 -0.35 1.60 -14.29
CA VAL A 87 -1.32 2.66 -14.00
C VAL A 87 -1.36 3.61 -15.17
N VAL A 88 -2.55 3.88 -15.70
CA VAL A 88 -2.75 4.89 -16.73
C VAL A 88 -3.29 6.14 -16.06
N ALA A 89 -2.53 7.22 -16.12
CA ALA A 89 -2.89 8.49 -15.51
C ALA A 89 -2.38 9.66 -16.37
N SER A 90 -3.17 10.71 -16.51
CA SER A 90 -2.78 11.94 -17.23
C SER A 90 -2.25 11.70 -18.65
N GLY A 91 -2.78 10.70 -19.36
CA GLY A 91 -2.35 10.35 -20.73
C GLY A 91 -1.01 9.62 -20.81
N ALA A 92 -0.45 9.17 -19.68
CA ALA A 92 0.78 8.39 -19.63
C ALA A 92 0.55 7.04 -18.94
N ILE A 93 1.41 6.08 -19.27
CA ILE A 93 1.43 4.74 -18.66
C ILE A 93 2.59 4.69 -17.69
N TYR A 94 2.33 4.27 -16.47
CA TYR A 94 3.32 4.13 -15.41
C TYR A 94 3.42 2.68 -14.97
N LEU A 95 4.63 2.14 -14.88
CA LEU A 95 4.88 0.87 -14.22
C LEU A 95 5.05 1.12 -12.72
N VAL A 96 4.24 0.43 -11.92
CA VAL A 96 4.25 0.53 -10.46
C VAL A 96 5.52 -0.12 -9.93
N ALA A 97 6.35 0.57 -9.15
CA ALA A 97 7.64 0.06 -8.67
C ALA A 97 7.53 -0.97 -7.53
N LYS A 98 8.69 -1.51 -7.14
CA LYS A 98 8.86 -2.61 -6.18
C LYS A 98 8.47 -2.25 -4.74
N GLU A 99 8.46 -0.97 -4.40
CA GLU A 99 8.26 -0.50 -3.03
C GLU A 99 6.87 0.10 -2.84
N THR A 100 5.85 -0.64 -3.30
CA THR A 100 4.45 -0.19 -3.28
C THR A 100 3.54 -1.22 -2.61
N PRO A 101 2.34 -0.83 -2.14
CA PRO A 101 1.39 -1.78 -1.58
C PRO A 101 0.99 -2.89 -2.58
N VAL A 102 0.94 -2.56 -3.88
CA VAL A 102 0.64 -3.55 -4.93
C VAL A 102 1.74 -4.61 -5.02
N GLU A 103 3.02 -4.20 -5.00
CA GLU A 103 4.12 -5.17 -5.00
C GLU A 103 4.07 -6.06 -3.75
N SER A 104 3.72 -5.50 -2.58
CA SER A 104 3.59 -6.31 -1.36
C SER A 104 2.59 -7.45 -1.53
N VAL A 105 1.48 -7.22 -2.26
CA VAL A 105 0.49 -8.25 -2.60
C VAL A 105 1.04 -9.27 -3.59
N PHE A 106 1.79 -8.84 -4.62
CA PHE A 106 2.44 -9.76 -5.55
C PHE A 106 3.43 -10.68 -4.84
N ASN A 107 4.27 -10.12 -3.96
CA ASN A 107 5.20 -10.87 -3.13
C ASN A 107 4.46 -11.82 -2.18
N ASP A 108 3.38 -11.36 -1.55
CA ASP A 108 2.55 -12.20 -0.69
C ASP A 108 1.93 -13.35 -1.47
N ILE A 109 1.57 -13.21 -2.75
CA ILE A 109 1.05 -14.33 -3.55
C ILE A 109 2.18 -15.17 -4.16
N GLY A 110 3.43 -14.71 -4.12
CA GLY A 110 4.58 -15.38 -4.73
C GLY A 110 4.68 -15.17 -6.24
N LEU A 111 4.01 -14.14 -6.79
CA LEU A 111 4.14 -13.77 -8.18
C LEU A 111 5.52 -13.18 -8.43
N GLN A 112 6.18 -13.66 -9.49
CA GLN A 112 7.42 -13.04 -9.93
C GLN A 112 7.10 -11.78 -10.70
N ARG A 113 7.89 -10.73 -10.53
CA ARG A 113 7.70 -9.51 -11.29
C ARG A 113 8.26 -9.66 -12.70
N TYR A 114 7.56 -9.12 -13.69
CA TYR A 114 8.15 -8.89 -15.01
C TYR A 114 9.01 -7.63 -14.94
N SER A 115 10.34 -7.79 -14.86
CA SER A 115 11.29 -6.69 -14.74
C SER A 115 11.58 -6.08 -16.11
N LEU A 116 11.33 -4.79 -16.25
CA LEU A 116 12.06 -3.95 -17.21
C LEU A 116 13.33 -3.49 -16.49
N GLU A 117 14.52 -3.65 -17.10
CA GLU A 117 15.83 -3.57 -16.43
C GLU A 117 16.16 -2.23 -15.74
N ASP A 118 15.34 -1.18 -15.92
CA ASP A 118 15.53 0.14 -15.32
C ASP A 118 14.52 0.40 -14.20
N ALA A 119 14.68 -0.27 -13.05
CA ALA A 119 13.91 0.07 -11.86
C ALA A 119 14.42 1.39 -11.27
N SER A 120 13.77 2.49 -11.63
CA SER A 120 14.00 3.80 -11.01
C SER A 120 13.70 3.74 -9.50
N LYS A 121 14.28 4.66 -8.72
CA LYS A 121 13.97 4.81 -7.28
C LYS A 121 12.57 5.39 -7.02
N GLU A 122 11.80 5.71 -8.06
CA GLU A 122 10.46 6.28 -7.94
C GLU A 122 9.41 5.18 -7.83
N ALA A 123 8.33 5.44 -7.07
CA ALA A 123 7.23 4.50 -6.87
C ALA A 123 6.45 4.18 -8.17
N TYR A 124 6.53 5.05 -9.17
CA TYR A 124 5.88 4.92 -10.47
C TYR A 124 6.83 5.48 -11.52
N PHE A 125 7.12 4.72 -12.57
CA PHE A 125 7.99 5.19 -13.64
C PHE A 125 7.28 5.16 -14.99
N PRO A 126 7.33 6.25 -15.77
CA PRO A 126 6.64 6.32 -17.05
C PRO A 126 7.26 5.32 -18.04
N ILE A 127 6.41 4.66 -18.82
CA ILE A 127 6.80 3.80 -19.93
C ILE A 127 6.11 4.24 -21.23
N SER A 128 6.80 4.08 -22.35
CA SER A 128 6.21 4.26 -23.68
C SER A 128 5.25 3.11 -23.99
N GLU A 129 4.18 3.38 -24.74
CA GLU A 129 3.28 2.36 -25.29
C GLU A 129 4.05 1.32 -26.12
N GLU A 130 5.11 1.74 -26.80
CA GLU A 130 5.98 0.85 -27.59
C GLU A 130 6.71 -0.21 -26.74
N LYS A 131 6.82 -0.01 -25.42
CA LYS A 131 7.41 -0.98 -24.49
C LYS A 131 6.39 -2.02 -23.99
N LEU A 132 5.12 -1.87 -24.34
CA LEU A 132 4.10 -2.88 -24.02
C LEU A 132 4.19 -4.06 -25.00
N PRO A 133 3.98 -5.30 -24.52
CA PRO A 133 3.86 -6.43 -25.42
C PRO A 133 2.68 -6.20 -26.39
N SER A 134 2.94 -6.47 -27.68
CA SER A 134 1.95 -6.37 -28.77
C SER A 134 1.02 -7.57 -28.84
#